data_AF-A0A2D7SU23-F1
#
_entry.id   AF-A0A2D7SU23-F1
#
_cell.length_a   1.000
_cell.length_b   1.000
_cell.length_c   1.000
_cell.angle_alpha   90.00
_cell.angle_beta   90.00
_cell.angle_gamma   90.00
#
_symmetry.space_group_name_H-M   'P 1'
#
loop_
_entity.id
_entity.type
_entity.pdbx_description
1 polymer ?
#
loop_
_entity_poly.entity_id
_entity_poly.type
_entity_poly.pdbx_seq_one_letter_code
_entity_poly.pdbx_strand_id
1 'polypeptide(L)'
;MAKTVNTENFPWSIKGISIEARKLAKEGAAKEGLTIGQWLKKIINEDHDASFILPNKSSENADPENAVTKTLKSDLSQRPPIKFRDETMVLELINQIEKRYLDLTTPIQSILNQLSLRMDLVESKIKKDTLTDDL
;
A
#
# COMPACT_ATOMS: atom_id res chain seq x y z
N MET A 1 -15.27 38.86 -16.61
CA MET A 1 -15.15 37.45 -17.00
C MET A 1 -14.90 36.62 -15.75
N ALA A 2 -15.91 35.87 -15.30
CA ALA A 2 -15.87 35.13 -14.04
C ALA A 2 -15.09 33.82 -14.19
N LYS A 3 -14.11 33.59 -13.30
CA LYS A 3 -13.50 32.27 -13.09
C LYS A 3 -13.75 31.86 -11.64
N THR A 4 -14.88 31.23 -11.37
CA THR A 4 -15.12 30.54 -10.10
C THR A 4 -14.54 29.14 -10.22
N VAL A 5 -13.29 28.97 -9.79
CA VAL A 5 -12.75 27.64 -9.54
C VAL A 5 -13.28 27.21 -8.17
N ASN A 6 -14.46 26.58 -8.13
CA ASN A 6 -14.97 25.91 -6.94
C ASN A 6 -14.25 24.56 -6.76
N THR A 7 -12.95 24.63 -6.49
CA THR A 7 -12.19 23.55 -5.86
C THR A 7 -12.51 23.62 -4.38
N GLU A 8 -13.61 22.97 -3.97
CA GLU A 8 -13.95 22.74 -2.56
C GLU A 8 -12.95 21.74 -1.95
N ASN A 9 -11.76 22.30 -1.75
CA ASN A 9 -10.75 22.13 -0.71
C ASN A 9 -10.70 20.76 -0.03
N PHE A 10 -10.21 19.77 -0.77
CA PHE A 10 -9.54 18.62 -0.18
C PHE A 10 -8.11 18.56 -0.72
N PRO A 11 -7.10 18.38 0.15
CA PRO A 11 -5.69 18.49 -0.23
C PRO A 11 -5.22 17.38 -1.20
N TRP A 12 -6.07 16.39 -1.50
CA TRP A 12 -5.83 15.32 -2.46
C TRP A 12 -7.17 14.92 -3.10
N SER A 13 -7.21 14.81 -4.43
CA SER A 13 -8.38 14.31 -5.15
C SER A 13 -8.47 12.80 -4.99
N ILE A 14 -9.54 12.32 -4.35
CA ILE A 14 -9.78 10.88 -4.15
C ILE A 14 -10.44 10.33 -5.40
N LYS A 15 -9.74 9.45 -6.12
CA LYS A 15 -10.25 8.81 -7.34
C LYS A 15 -11.51 7.99 -7.03
N GLY A 16 -12.61 8.25 -7.75
CA GLY A 16 -13.86 7.49 -7.65
C GLY A 16 -14.94 8.09 -6.74
N ILE A 17 -14.70 9.22 -6.09
CA ILE A 17 -15.72 9.92 -5.27
C ILE A 17 -16.39 11.02 -6.10
N SER A 18 -17.72 10.95 -6.23
CA SER A 18 -18.49 11.97 -6.95
C SER A 18 -18.53 13.30 -6.19
N ILE A 19 -18.75 14.39 -6.93
CA ILE A 19 -18.87 15.74 -6.36
C ILE A 19 -20.05 15.81 -5.39
N GLU A 20 -21.15 15.11 -5.70
CA GLU A 20 -22.34 15.03 -4.85
C GLU A 20 -22.05 14.32 -3.51
N ALA A 21 -21.30 13.22 -3.53
CA ALA A 21 -20.89 12.52 -2.31
C ALA A 21 -20.03 13.43 -1.41
N ARG A 22 -19.15 14.24 -2.02
CA ARG A 22 -18.35 15.23 -1.28
C ARG A 22 -19.22 16.33 -0.66
N LYS A 23 -20.25 16.78 -1.39
CA LYS A 23 -21.21 17.80 -0.90
C LYS A 23 -22.02 17.26 0.28
N LEU A 24 -22.51 16.02 0.19
CA LEU A 24 -23.20 15.34 1.28
C LEU A 24 -22.31 15.20 2.51
N ALA A 25 -21.04 14.82 2.32
CA ALA A 25 -20.10 14.76 3.43
C ALA A 25 -19.90 16.13 4.09
N LYS A 26 -19.71 17.19 3.28
CA LYS A 26 -19.56 18.56 3.76
C LYS A 26 -20.77 19.03 4.56
N GLU A 27 -21.97 18.70 4.08
CA GLU A 27 -23.22 19.03 4.76
C GLU A 27 -23.40 18.25 6.06
N GLY A 28 -23.06 16.96 6.09
CA GLY A 28 -23.11 16.15 7.30
C GLY A 28 -22.15 16.64 8.38
N ALA A 29 -20.92 16.97 7.99
CA ALA A 29 -19.94 17.58 8.90
C ALA A 29 -20.41 18.94 9.43
N ALA A 30 -21.01 19.78 8.58
CA ALA A 30 -21.56 21.07 8.97
C ALA A 30 -22.75 20.95 9.94
N LYS A 31 -23.62 19.96 9.73
CA LYS A 31 -24.75 19.66 10.64
C LYS A 31 -24.29 19.25 12.02
N GLU A 32 -23.21 18.49 12.10
CA GLU A 32 -22.65 18.03 13.38
C GLU A 32 -21.66 19.01 14.01
N GLY A 33 -21.30 20.10 13.31
CA GLY A 33 -20.29 21.05 13.76
C GLY A 33 -18.87 20.47 13.84
N LEU A 34 -18.62 19.32 13.19
CA LEU A 34 -17.32 18.66 13.15
C LEU A 34 -16.54 19.08 11.90
N THR A 35 -15.21 18.94 11.96
CA THR A 35 -14.40 19.01 10.75
C THR A 35 -14.72 17.82 9.84
N ILE A 36 -14.65 18.02 8.54
CA ILE A 36 -14.99 16.98 7.55
C ILE A 36 -14.22 15.67 7.75
N GLY A 37 -12.95 15.75 8.16
CA GLY A 37 -12.12 14.57 8.43
C GLY A 37 -12.52 13.84 9.72
N GLN A 38 -12.88 14.57 10.77
CA GLN A 38 -13.37 13.96 12.02
C GLN A 38 -14.74 13.32 11.83
N TRP A 39 -15.62 13.99 11.08
CA TRP A 39 -16.93 13.47 10.71
C TRP A 39 -16.81 12.18 9.87
N LEU A 40 -15.94 12.17 8.86
CA LEU A 40 -15.69 10.97 8.06
C LEU A 40 -15.13 9.83 8.91
N LYS A 41 -14.19 10.12 9.82
CA LYS A 41 -13.64 9.11 10.74
C LYS A 41 -14.71 8.54 11.65
N LYS A 42 -15.62 9.38 12.15
CA LYS A 42 -16.75 8.98 13.00
C LYS A 42 -17.67 8.03 12.24
N ILE A 43 -18.10 8.39 11.03
CA ILE A 43 -18.98 7.55 10.21
C ILE A 43 -18.32 6.24 9.81
N ILE A 44 -17.07 6.26 9.38
CA ILE A 44 -16.34 5.01 9.05
C ILE A 44 -16.35 4.07 10.26
N ASN A 45 -16.13 4.59 11.47
CA ASN A 45 -16.13 3.77 12.69
C ASN A 45 -17.53 3.32 13.12
N GLU A 46 -18.56 4.15 12.94
CA GLU A 46 -19.97 3.82 13.25
C GLU A 46 -20.51 2.76 12.28
N ASP A 47 -20.19 2.87 10.99
CA ASP A 47 -20.56 1.90 9.95
C ASP A 47 -19.78 0.57 10.07
N HIS A 48 -18.66 0.53 10.80
CA HIS A 48 -17.99 -0.72 11.12
C HIS A 48 -18.76 -1.57 12.15
N ASP A 49 -19.63 -0.96 12.96
CA ASP A 49 -20.53 -1.66 13.89
C ASP A 49 -21.90 -1.94 13.25
N ALA A 50 -22.35 -1.11 12.31
CA ALA A 50 -23.59 -1.28 11.56
C ALA A 50 -23.30 -1.58 10.09
N SER A 51 -23.33 -2.87 9.72
CA SER A 51 -23.27 -3.34 8.33
C SER A 51 -24.15 -2.48 7.41
N PHE A 52 -23.51 -1.71 6.52
CA PHE A 52 -24.10 -0.85 5.51
C PHE A 52 -25.43 -1.40 4.95
N ILE A 53 -26.55 -0.76 5.27
CA ILE A 53 -27.76 -0.85 4.44
C ILE A 53 -27.55 0.12 3.27
N LEU A 54 -27.07 -0.42 2.14
CA LEU A 54 -27.14 0.28 0.87
C LEU A 54 -28.61 0.43 0.44
N PRO A 55 -29.06 1.63 0.04
CA PRO A 55 -30.29 1.75 -0.73
C PRO A 55 -30.03 1.16 -2.12
N ASN A 56 -30.58 -0.03 -2.35
CA ASN A 56 -30.67 -0.65 -3.66
C ASN A 56 -31.38 0.30 -4.64
N LYS A 57 -30.65 0.82 -5.63
CA LYS A 57 -31.23 1.20 -6.92
C LYS A 57 -30.64 0.27 -7.98
N SER A 58 -31.49 -0.63 -8.43
CA SER A 58 -31.31 -1.57 -9.52
C SER A 58 -30.78 -0.92 -10.81
N SER A 59 -29.76 -1.55 -11.39
CA SER A 59 -29.62 -1.67 -12.83
C SER A 59 -28.82 -2.95 -13.11
N GLU A 60 -29.55 -4.00 -13.46
CA GLU A 60 -29.03 -5.19 -14.13
C GLU A 60 -28.20 -4.77 -15.34
N ASN A 61 -27.01 -5.37 -15.48
CA ASN A 61 -26.56 -6.03 -16.71
C ASN A 61 -25.39 -6.96 -16.32
N ALA A 62 -25.51 -8.22 -16.73
CA ALA A 62 -24.62 -9.31 -16.39
C ALA A 62 -23.38 -9.32 -17.31
N ASP A 63 -22.21 -9.59 -16.73
CA ASP A 63 -21.04 -10.15 -17.43
C ASP A 63 -20.27 -11.10 -16.46
N PRO A 64 -19.99 -12.35 -16.83
CA PRO A 64 -19.40 -13.35 -15.94
C PRO A 64 -17.88 -13.48 -16.15
N GLU A 65 -17.07 -12.69 -15.45
CA GLU A 65 -15.61 -12.84 -15.53
C GLU A 65 -14.85 -12.64 -14.21
N ASN A 66 -15.55 -12.65 -13.07
CA ASN A 66 -14.91 -12.46 -11.76
C ASN A 66 -14.63 -13.77 -11.01
N ALA A 67 -14.08 -14.78 -11.69
CA ALA A 67 -13.64 -16.02 -11.07
C ALA A 67 -12.24 -15.93 -10.42
N VAL A 68 -11.49 -14.85 -10.66
CA VAL A 68 -10.08 -14.74 -10.23
C VAL A 68 -9.88 -14.01 -8.90
N THR A 69 -10.88 -13.31 -8.35
CA THR A 69 -10.69 -12.52 -7.11
C THR A 69 -11.00 -13.26 -5.80
N LYS A 70 -11.33 -14.56 -5.86
CA LYS A 70 -11.70 -15.33 -4.66
C LYS A 70 -10.50 -15.87 -3.86
N THR A 71 -9.29 -15.89 -4.42
CA THR A 71 -8.11 -16.50 -3.76
C THR A 71 -7.16 -15.52 -3.05
N LEU A 72 -7.39 -14.20 -3.16
CA LEU A 72 -6.52 -13.19 -2.53
C LEU A 72 -7.16 -12.45 -1.34
N LYS A 73 -8.46 -12.66 -1.09
CA LYS A 73 -9.19 -11.98 0.01
C LYS A 73 -8.96 -12.63 1.38
N SER A 74 -8.42 -13.84 1.44
CA SER A 74 -8.18 -14.56 2.69
C SER A 74 -7.00 -14.04 3.50
N ASP A 75 -6.11 -13.23 2.93
CA ASP A 75 -4.88 -12.78 3.60
C ASP A 75 -4.97 -11.35 4.18
N LEU A 76 -5.99 -10.59 3.80
CA LEU A 76 -6.18 -9.20 4.27
C LEU A 76 -7.11 -9.09 5.48
N SER A 77 -7.76 -10.18 5.89
CA SER A 77 -8.76 -10.18 6.97
C SER A 77 -8.20 -10.41 8.37
N GLN A 78 -6.88 -10.62 8.52
CA GLN A 78 -6.26 -10.86 9.83
C GLN A 78 -5.54 -9.64 10.41
N ARG A 79 -5.77 -8.43 9.90
CA ARG A 79 -5.17 -7.23 10.49
C ARG A 79 -6.04 -6.71 11.64
N PRO A 80 -5.69 -6.93 12.93
CA PRO A 80 -6.41 -6.32 14.02
C PRO A 80 -6.26 -4.79 13.94
N PRO A 81 -7.27 -4.02 14.41
CA PRO A 81 -7.14 -2.58 14.52
C PRO A 81 -5.99 -2.28 15.49
N ILE A 82 -4.91 -1.69 14.98
CA ILE A 82 -3.75 -1.30 15.77
C ILE A 82 -4.18 -0.14 16.68
N LYS A 83 -4.75 -0.47 17.84
CA LYS A 83 -4.79 0.45 18.98
C LYS A 83 -3.34 0.63 19.43
N PHE A 84 -2.73 1.73 19.02
CA PHE A 84 -1.43 2.16 19.52
C PHE A 84 -1.52 2.46 21.02
N ARG A 85 -1.33 1.45 21.86
CA ARG A 85 -1.06 1.64 23.30
C ARG A 85 0.03 0.73 23.88
N ASP A 86 0.52 -0.25 23.13
CA ASP A 86 1.52 -1.18 23.63
C ASP A 86 2.87 -0.90 22.95
N GLU A 87 3.70 -0.09 23.59
CA GLU A 87 5.08 0.23 23.15
C GLU A 87 5.90 -1.04 22.88
N THR A 88 5.59 -2.13 23.59
CA THR A 88 6.18 -3.46 23.43
C THR A 88 5.91 -4.09 22.07
N MET A 89 4.70 -3.89 21.50
CA MET A 89 4.33 -4.41 20.19
C MET A 89 5.05 -3.66 19.06
N VAL A 90 5.31 -2.36 19.26
CA VAL A 90 6.09 -1.55 18.31
C VAL A 90 7.54 -2.02 18.27
N LEU A 91 8.14 -2.28 19.44
CA LEU A 91 9.50 -2.80 19.54
C LEU A 91 9.63 -4.20 18.91
N GLU A 92 8.63 -5.06 19.09
CA GLU A 92 8.59 -6.39 18.45
C GLU A 92 8.52 -6.28 16.93
N LEU A 93 7.69 -5.36 16.41
CA LEU A 93 7.60 -5.12 14.96
C LEU A 93 8.92 -4.59 14.39
N ILE A 94 9.58 -3.67 15.10
CA ILE A 94 10.88 -3.12 14.69
C ILE A 94 11.91 -4.26 14.60
N ASN A 95 12.00 -5.11 15.63
CA ASN A 95 12.89 -6.27 15.63
C ASN A 95 12.57 -7.26 14.50
N GLN A 96 11.28 -7.48 14.21
CA GLN A 96 10.86 -8.34 13.10
C GLN A 96 11.23 -7.77 11.73
N ILE A 97 11.19 -6.45 11.57
CA ILE A 97 11.63 -5.77 10.35
C ILE A 97 13.16 -5.87 10.21
N GLU A 98 13.90 -5.66 11.30
CA GLU A 98 15.35 -5.75 11.32
C GLU A 98 15.83 -7.14 10.89
N LYS A 99 15.23 -8.20 11.46
CA LYS A 99 15.52 -9.59 11.04
C LYS A 99 15.23 -9.84 9.56
N ARG A 100 14.06 -9.40 9.08
CA ARG A 100 13.72 -9.56 7.65
C ARG A 100 14.72 -8.85 6.76
N TYR A 101 15.14 -7.63 7.11
CA TYR A 101 16.14 -6.92 6.32
C TYR A 101 17.47 -7.65 6.32
N LEU A 102 17.91 -8.17 7.48
CA LEU A 102 19.13 -8.97 7.58
C LEU A 102 19.09 -10.18 6.64
N ASP A 103 17.99 -10.95 6.67
CA ASP A 103 17.80 -12.12 5.80
C ASP A 103 17.91 -11.75 4.32
N LEU A 104 17.37 -10.59 3.90
CA LEU A 104 17.46 -10.13 2.51
C LEU A 104 18.88 -9.70 2.11
N THR A 105 19.69 -9.19 3.04
CA THR A 105 21.06 -8.77 2.71
C THR A 105 22.03 -9.94 2.54
N THR A 106 21.81 -11.06 3.25
CA THR A 106 22.70 -12.23 3.17
C THR A 106 22.86 -12.83 1.76
N PRO A 107 21.79 -13.06 0.96
CA PRO A 107 21.95 -13.57 -0.40
C PRO A 107 22.61 -12.54 -1.31
N ILE A 108 22.35 -11.24 -1.14
CA ILE A 108 22.99 -10.18 -1.94
C ILE A 108 24.50 -10.17 -1.70
N GLN A 109 24.94 -10.31 -0.45
CA GLN A 109 26.36 -10.43 -0.10
C GLN A 109 26.98 -11.71 -0.68
N SER A 110 26.26 -12.83 -0.67
CA SER A 110 26.72 -14.08 -1.27
C SER A 110 26.91 -13.96 -2.80
N ILE A 111 25.95 -13.33 -3.49
CA ILE A 111 26.02 -13.07 -4.92
C ILE A 111 27.18 -12.13 -5.24
N LEU A 112 27.36 -11.07 -4.44
CA LEU A 112 28.47 -10.13 -4.61
C LEU A 112 29.82 -10.85 -4.48
N ASN A 113 29.97 -11.71 -3.46
CA ASN A 113 31.18 -12.51 -3.28
C ASN A 113 31.40 -13.49 -4.45
N GLN A 114 30.34 -14.14 -4.94
CA GLN A 114 30.43 -15.00 -6.12
C GLN A 114 30.87 -14.24 -7.37
N LEU A 115 30.33 -13.04 -7.60
CA LEU A 115 30.68 -12.23 -8.74
C LEU A 115 32.13 -11.74 -8.64
N SER A 116 32.56 -11.30 -7.45
CA SER A 116 33.95 -10.94 -7.17
C SER A 116 34.90 -12.09 -7.54
N LEU A 117 34.64 -13.29 -7.01
CA LEU A 117 35.48 -14.47 -7.30
C LEU A 117 35.51 -14.82 -8.79
N ARG A 118 34.38 -14.70 -9.48
CA ARG A 118 34.32 -14.93 -10.94
C ARG A 118 35.08 -13.87 -11.72
N MET A 119 35.04 -12.61 -11.28
CA MET A 119 35.75 -11.52 -11.93
C MET A 119 37.27 -11.70 -11.79
N ASP A 120 37.75 -12.03 -10.59
CA ASP A 120 39.17 -12.35 -10.34
C ASP A 120 39.63 -13.57 -11.16
N LEU A 121 38.78 -14.59 -11.29
CA LEU A 121 39.07 -15.78 -12.10
C LEU A 121 39.14 -15.44 -13.60
N VAL A 122 38.24 -14.58 -14.09
CA VAL A 122 38.28 -14.12 -15.49
C VAL A 122 39.51 -13.27 -15.75
N GLU A 123 39.86 -12.36 -14.85
CA GLU A 123 41.05 -11.52 -14.99
C GLU A 123 42.33 -12.37 -15.02
N SER A 124 42.45 -13.34 -14.12
CA SER A 124 43.59 -14.27 -14.11
C SER A 124 43.65 -15.14 -15.38
N LYS A 125 42.51 -15.58 -15.92
CA LYS A 125 42.45 -16.33 -17.19
C LYS A 125 42.86 -15.47 -18.37
N ILE A 126 42.36 -14.23 -18.47
CA ILE A 126 42.74 -13.28 -19.53
C ILE A 126 44.24 -13.03 -19.48
N LYS A 127 44.79 -12.75 -18.29
CA LYS A 127 46.23 -12.53 -18.11
C LYS A 127 47.09 -13.73 -18.52
N LYS A 128 46.57 -14.95 -18.35
CA LYS A 128 47.23 -16.18 -18.78
C LYS A 128 47.16 -16.37 -20.29
N ASP A 129 46.00 -16.15 -20.91
CA ASP A 129 45.80 -16.31 -22.35
C ASP A 129 46.60 -15.25 -23.14
N THR A 130 46.71 -14.02 -22.63
CA THR A 130 47.57 -12.97 -23.22
C THR A 130 49.06 -13.27 -23.12
N LEU A 131 49.48 -14.05 -22.11
CA LEU A 131 50.89 -14.44 -21.94
C LEU A 131 51.28 -15.62 -22.86
N THR A 132 50.31 -16.39 -23.34
CA THR A 132 50.53 -17.51 -24.26
C THR A 132 50.50 -17.13 -25.74
N ASP A 133 49.97 -15.95 -26.09
CA ASP A 133 49.88 -15.45 -27.47
C ASP A 133 51.15 -14.67 -27.91
N ASP A 134 52.03 -14.33 -26.96
CA ASP A 134 53.29 -13.60 -27.17
C ASP A 134 54.54 -14.52 -27.25
N LEU A 135 54.38 -15.85 -27.35
CA LEU A 135 55.49 -16.83 -27.40
C LEU A 135 55.51 -17.68 -28.68
#